data_AF-A0A165WAA9-F1
#
_entry.id   AF-A0A165WAA9-F1
#
_cell.length_a   1.000
_cell.length_b   1.000
_cell.length_c   1.000
_cell.angle_alpha   90.00
_cell.angle_beta   90.00
_cell.angle_gamma   90.00
#
_symmetry.space_group_name_H-M   'P 1'
#
loop_
_entity.id
_entity.type
_entity.pdbx_description
1 polymer ?
#
loop_
_entity_poly.entity_id
_entity_poly.type
_entity_poly.pdbx_seq_one_letter_code
_entity_poly.pdbx_strand_id
1 'polypeptide(L)'
;MEEEMDGQPNAKNRHLYVYQHHTSNRTLHRRQRTEELNAVYIFNTDILCEDPLKDRDTLRNHLDTCHLAVDSERRLLPSELPELLNSSQYIKVCSFFDRDQTIFDWHYTMYARRDCEEPINKIASVLSGGKVVRGPAVILKDCPADLWASLDTTVTMDNVVATIWWYWKSGKDVEHEFGERTMIRVLGGQAKGR
;
A
#
# COMPACT_ATOMS: atom_id res chain seq x y z
N MET A 1 13.65 -24.12 43.07
CA MET A 1 12.36 -24.17 42.35
C MET A 1 12.46 -23.05 41.34
N GLU A 2 13.09 -23.36 40.21
CA GLU A 2 13.31 -22.41 39.11
C GLU A 2 12.04 -22.43 38.26
N GLU A 3 11.31 -21.31 38.24
CA GLU A 3 10.20 -21.13 37.32
C GLU A 3 10.75 -20.84 35.92
N GLU A 4 10.63 -21.83 35.04
CA GLU A 4 10.72 -21.62 33.59
C GLU A 4 9.60 -20.65 33.17
N MET A 5 9.95 -19.38 32.95
CA MET A 5 9.08 -18.45 32.25
C MET A 5 9.08 -18.81 30.77
N ASP A 6 8.01 -19.50 30.38
CA ASP A 6 7.65 -19.84 29.00
C ASP A 6 7.43 -18.54 28.19
N GLY A 7 8.49 -18.10 27.52
CA GLY A 7 8.52 -16.87 26.74
C GLY A 7 7.74 -17.01 25.44
N GLN A 8 6.42 -16.87 25.49
CA GLN A 8 5.62 -16.70 24.28
C GLN A 8 6.14 -15.47 23.50
N PRO A 9 6.53 -15.61 22.23
CA PRO A 9 6.98 -14.47 21.45
C PRO A 9 5.84 -13.47 21.32
N ASN A 10 6.06 -12.28 21.86
CA ASN A 10 5.19 -11.11 21.74
C ASN A 10 4.73 -10.97 20.27
N ALA A 11 3.44 -10.82 20.03
CA ALA A 11 2.87 -10.65 18.68
C ALA A 11 3.60 -9.55 17.88
N LYS A 12 4.16 -8.54 18.57
CA LYS A 12 5.05 -7.52 18.00
C LYS A 12 6.26 -8.10 17.26
N ASN A 13 6.89 -9.14 17.80
CA ASN A 13 8.02 -9.80 17.15
C ASN A 13 7.55 -10.65 15.97
N ARG A 14 6.39 -11.31 16.02
CA ARG A 14 5.98 -12.17 14.90
C ARG A 14 5.82 -11.43 13.57
N HIS A 15 5.21 -10.25 13.55
CA HIS A 15 5.02 -9.50 12.29
C HIS A 15 6.32 -8.87 11.78
N LEU A 16 7.14 -8.31 12.68
CA LEU A 16 8.46 -7.79 12.30
C LEU A 16 9.37 -8.90 11.79
N TYR A 17 9.35 -10.08 12.43
CA TYR A 17 10.08 -11.26 12.00
C TYR A 17 9.56 -11.81 10.69
N VAL A 18 8.24 -11.85 10.44
CA VAL A 18 7.69 -12.28 9.14
C VAL A 18 8.16 -11.34 8.03
N TYR A 19 8.12 -10.03 8.24
CA TYR A 19 8.64 -9.05 7.27
C TYR A 19 10.16 -9.15 7.06
N GLN A 20 10.95 -9.24 8.15
CA GLN A 20 12.42 -9.40 8.09
C GLN A 20 12.85 -10.76 7.53
N HIS A 21 12.09 -11.82 7.77
CA HIS A 21 12.34 -13.16 7.26
C HIS A 21 11.95 -13.27 5.78
N HIS A 22 10.87 -12.60 5.34
CA HIS A 22 10.54 -12.51 3.92
C HIS A 22 11.60 -11.74 3.12
N THR A 23 12.10 -10.63 3.65
CA THR A 23 13.21 -9.88 3.02
C THR A 23 14.52 -10.68 3.01
N SER A 24 14.80 -11.46 4.06
CA SER A 24 16.02 -12.30 4.16
C SER A 24 15.98 -13.60 3.35
N ASN A 25 14.81 -14.22 3.14
CA ASN A 25 14.71 -15.42 2.28
C ASN A 25 14.66 -15.10 0.79
N ARG A 26 14.28 -13.87 0.41
CA ARG A 26 14.33 -13.42 -0.99
C ARG A 26 15.74 -13.41 -1.57
N THR A 27 16.77 -13.24 -0.74
CA THR A 27 18.18 -13.20 -1.20
C THR A 27 18.72 -14.56 -1.67
N LEU A 28 18.10 -15.69 -1.29
CA LEU A 28 18.63 -17.04 -1.52
C LEU A 28 18.09 -17.77 -2.77
N HIS A 29 16.99 -17.31 -3.38
CA HIS A 29 16.41 -17.89 -4.60
C HIS A 29 16.33 -16.90 -5.77
N ARG A 30 17.37 -16.08 -5.90
CA ARG A 30 17.52 -15.04 -6.93
C ARG A 30 17.87 -15.62 -8.30
N ARG A 31 16.95 -16.36 -8.92
CA ARG A 31 16.86 -16.28 -10.39
C ARG A 31 16.48 -14.84 -10.72
N GLN A 32 17.13 -14.24 -11.71
CA GLN A 32 17.07 -12.81 -12.09
C GLN A 32 15.65 -12.25 -12.15
N ARG A 33 15.11 -11.80 -11.01
CA ARG A 33 13.87 -11.02 -10.94
C ARG A 33 14.28 -9.55 -10.84
N THR A 34 13.66 -8.72 -11.66
CA THR A 34 13.76 -7.27 -11.53
C THR A 34 12.86 -6.85 -10.38
N GLU A 35 13.43 -6.23 -9.36
CA GLU A 35 12.68 -5.67 -8.24
C GLU A 35 12.63 -4.15 -8.37
N GLU A 36 11.47 -3.56 -8.13
CA GLU A 36 11.27 -2.10 -8.21
C GLU A 36 10.62 -1.58 -6.93
N LEU A 37 10.99 -0.36 -6.53
CA LEU A 37 10.37 0.35 -5.40
C LEU A 37 9.00 0.90 -5.81
N ASN A 38 7.99 0.03 -5.86
CA ASN A 38 6.67 0.33 -6.44
C ASN A 38 5.51 0.20 -5.44
N ALA A 39 5.83 0.01 -4.15
CA ALA A 39 4.85 -0.26 -3.12
C ALA A 39 5.17 0.43 -1.79
N VAL A 40 4.12 0.73 -1.04
CA VAL A 40 4.20 1.14 0.37
C VAL A 40 3.32 0.21 1.20
N TYR A 41 3.93 -0.43 2.18
CA TYR A 41 3.26 -1.26 3.17
C TYR A 41 2.77 -0.39 4.33
N ILE A 42 1.54 -0.62 4.76
CA ILE A 42 0.94 0.00 5.94
C ILE A 42 0.96 -1.03 7.05
N PHE A 43 1.74 -0.76 8.10
CA PHE A 43 1.76 -1.61 9.27
C PHE A 43 0.41 -1.62 9.97
N ASN A 44 0.19 -2.68 10.75
CA ASN A 44 -0.92 -2.68 11.69
C ASN A 44 -0.72 -1.54 12.71
N THR A 45 -1.70 -0.65 12.81
CA THR A 45 -1.58 0.62 13.54
C THR A 45 -1.52 0.46 15.05
N ASP A 46 -1.84 -0.72 15.58
CA ASP A 46 -1.78 -0.99 17.03
C ASP A 46 -0.36 -1.35 17.52
N ILE A 47 0.59 -1.62 16.60
CA ILE A 47 1.95 -2.06 16.96
C ILE A 47 2.72 -0.94 17.69
N LEU A 48 2.55 0.31 17.25
CA LEU A 48 3.33 1.45 17.76
C LEU A 48 2.68 2.17 18.94
N CYS A 49 1.47 1.77 19.34
CA CYS A 49 0.71 2.34 20.47
C CYS A 49 0.50 3.87 20.40
N GLU A 50 0.68 4.50 19.23
CA GLU A 50 0.43 5.91 18.98
C GLU A 50 -0.63 6.05 17.89
N ASP A 51 -1.40 7.13 17.90
CA ASP A 51 -2.38 7.39 16.84
C ASP A 51 -1.66 7.73 15.51
N PRO A 52 -1.76 6.89 14.46
CA PRO A 52 -1.04 7.07 13.19
C PRO A 52 -1.40 8.38 12.46
N LEU A 53 -2.48 9.05 12.85
CA LEU A 53 -2.99 10.25 12.19
C LEU A 53 -2.79 11.53 13.02
N LYS A 54 -2.02 11.45 14.10
CA LYS A 54 -1.68 12.56 14.99
C LYS A 54 -0.93 13.67 14.26
N ASP A 55 0.15 13.32 13.57
CA ASP A 55 0.97 14.20 12.74
C ASP A 55 1.59 13.41 11.57
N ARG A 56 2.25 14.12 10.64
CA ARG A 56 2.82 13.52 9.43
C ARG A 56 3.99 12.58 9.71
N ASP A 57 4.75 12.83 10.78
CA ASP A 57 5.94 12.05 11.12
C ASP A 57 5.51 10.72 11.76
N THR A 58 4.54 10.77 12.68
CA THR A 58 3.89 9.56 13.21
C THR A 58 3.22 8.75 12.09
N LEU A 59 2.54 9.39 11.13
CA LEU A 59 2.00 8.69 9.96
C LEU A 59 3.09 7.97 9.18
N ARG A 60 4.20 8.66 8.88
CA ARG A 60 5.34 8.08 8.16
C ARG A 60 5.89 6.83 8.86
N ASN A 61 5.98 6.84 10.19
CA ASN A 61 6.50 5.71 10.96
C ASN A 61 5.63 4.44 10.87
N HIS A 62 4.38 4.56 10.41
CA HIS A 62 3.47 3.44 10.17
C HIS A 62 3.52 2.91 8.73
N LEU A 63 4.43 3.43 7.91
CA LEU A 63 4.58 3.05 6.51
C LEU A 63 6.01 2.55 6.27
N ASP A 64 6.16 1.57 5.38
CA ASP A 64 7.46 1.16 4.87
C ASP A 64 7.44 0.99 3.35
N THR A 65 8.54 1.34 2.70
CA THR A 65 8.66 1.17 1.25
C THR A 65 9.01 -0.26 0.93
N CYS A 66 8.33 -0.86 -0.04
CA CYS A 66 8.60 -2.23 -0.46
C CYS A 66 9.09 -2.30 -1.90
N HIS A 67 10.07 -3.17 -2.12
CA HIS A 67 10.52 -3.55 -3.45
C HIS A 67 9.77 -4.82 -3.86
N LEU A 68 8.97 -4.74 -4.92
CA LEU A 68 8.25 -5.89 -5.44
C LEU A 68 8.77 -6.27 -6.82
N ALA A 69 8.79 -7.57 -7.07
CA ALA A 69 9.25 -8.10 -8.35
C ALA A 69 8.24 -7.79 -9.45
N VAL A 70 8.77 -7.41 -10.61
CA VAL A 70 7.98 -7.10 -11.80
C VAL A 70 8.36 -7.99 -12.98
N ASP A 71 7.46 -8.12 -13.94
CA ASP A 71 7.72 -8.76 -15.23
C ASP A 71 8.47 -7.82 -16.20
N SER A 72 8.67 -8.28 -17.43
CA SER A 72 9.34 -7.49 -18.49
C SER A 72 8.57 -6.24 -18.92
N GLU A 73 7.28 -6.15 -18.59
CA GLU A 73 6.43 -4.98 -18.84
C GLU A 73 6.29 -4.10 -17.59
N ARG A 74 7.13 -4.34 -16.57
CA ARG A 74 7.12 -3.65 -15.27
C ARG A 74 5.82 -3.83 -14.48
N ARG A 75 5.02 -4.85 -14.81
CA ARG A 75 3.81 -5.21 -14.06
C ARG A 75 4.18 -6.07 -12.88
N LEU A 76 3.46 -5.91 -11.78
CA LEU A 76 3.68 -6.69 -10.56
C LEU A 76 3.48 -8.18 -10.81
N LEU A 77 4.44 -9.02 -10.36
CA LEU A 77 4.28 -10.47 -10.45
C LEU A 77 3.11 -10.95 -9.56
N PRO A 78 2.27 -11.91 -10.03
CA PRO A 78 1.08 -12.34 -9.29
C PRO A 78 1.32 -12.90 -7.88
N SER A 79 2.54 -13.38 -7.60
CA SER A 79 2.92 -13.93 -6.29
C SER A 79 3.26 -12.86 -5.25
N GLU A 80 3.58 -11.63 -5.67
CA GLU A 80 4.16 -10.62 -4.78
C GLU A 80 3.17 -10.12 -3.72
N LEU A 81 1.93 -9.81 -4.12
CA LEU A 81 0.89 -9.39 -3.17
C LEU A 81 0.53 -10.50 -2.17
N PRO A 82 0.27 -11.76 -2.60
CA PRO A 82 0.05 -12.86 -1.68
C PRO A 82 1.19 -13.07 -0.68
N GLU A 83 2.44 -12.99 -1.13
CA GLU A 83 3.61 -13.13 -0.27
C GLU A 83 3.69 -11.98 0.74
N LEU A 84 3.55 -10.73 0.28
CA LEU A 84 3.67 -9.54 1.13
C LEU A 84 2.53 -9.45 2.17
N LEU A 85 1.31 -9.81 1.78
CA LEU A 85 0.16 -9.85 2.68
C LEU A 85 0.07 -11.15 3.48
N ASN A 86 0.98 -12.11 3.25
CA ASN A 86 0.95 -13.45 3.83
C ASN A 86 -0.44 -14.11 3.71
N SER A 87 -1.07 -13.96 2.54
CA SER A 87 -2.42 -14.44 2.27
C SER A 87 -2.69 -14.51 0.77
N SER A 88 -3.13 -15.66 0.27
CA SER A 88 -3.66 -15.78 -1.09
C SER A 88 -5.01 -15.06 -1.28
N GLN A 89 -5.67 -14.72 -0.18
CA GLN A 89 -6.96 -14.03 -0.17
C GLN A 89 -6.76 -12.56 0.22
N TYR A 90 -6.74 -11.71 -0.81
CA TYR A 90 -6.70 -10.26 -0.66
C TYR A 90 -7.77 -9.61 -1.54
N ILE A 91 -8.09 -8.36 -1.25
CA ILE A 91 -9.05 -7.55 -1.98
C ILE A 91 -8.44 -6.19 -2.30
N LYS A 92 -8.88 -5.60 -3.42
CA LYS A 92 -8.72 -4.18 -3.68
C LYS A 92 -9.67 -3.42 -2.76
N VAL A 93 -9.12 -2.57 -1.91
CA VAL A 93 -9.88 -1.76 -0.94
C VAL A 93 -10.40 -0.50 -1.61
N CYS A 94 -9.51 0.28 -2.21
CA CYS A 94 -9.85 1.51 -2.92
C CYS A 94 -8.79 1.87 -3.96
N SER A 95 -9.11 2.89 -4.75
CA SER A 95 -8.17 3.58 -5.63
C SER A 95 -8.26 5.06 -5.33
N PHE A 96 -7.15 5.78 -5.42
CA PHE A 96 -7.11 7.21 -5.14
C PHE A 96 -5.98 7.87 -5.90
N PHE A 97 -6.14 9.14 -6.26
CA PHE A 97 -5.08 9.88 -6.96
C PHE A 97 -4.10 10.50 -5.97
N ASP A 98 -2.94 10.90 -6.48
CA ASP A 98 -2.06 11.79 -5.73
C ASP A 98 -2.76 13.12 -5.41
N ARG A 99 -2.36 13.78 -4.32
CA ARG A 99 -2.85 15.12 -3.97
C ARG A 99 -2.59 16.16 -5.07
N ASP A 100 -1.57 15.95 -5.92
CA ASP A 100 -1.31 16.78 -7.08
C ASP A 100 -2.44 16.60 -8.10
N GLN A 101 -3.25 17.66 -8.26
CA GLN A 101 -4.43 17.67 -9.13
C GLN A 101 -4.07 17.65 -10.63
N THR A 102 -2.80 17.80 -10.99
CA THR A 102 -2.35 17.74 -12.38
C THR A 102 -2.10 16.30 -12.87
N ILE A 103 -2.05 15.34 -11.94
CA ILE A 103 -1.74 13.94 -12.24
C ILE A 103 -3.01 13.19 -12.64
N PHE A 104 -3.10 12.74 -13.89
CA PHE A 104 -4.23 11.90 -14.34
C PHE A 104 -3.78 10.53 -14.87
N ASP A 105 -2.51 10.40 -15.26
CA ASP A 105 -2.02 9.22 -15.96
C ASP A 105 -1.85 7.99 -15.06
N TRP A 106 -1.78 8.21 -13.74
CA TRP A 106 -1.63 7.14 -12.76
C TRP A 106 -2.38 7.45 -11.47
N HIS A 107 -2.59 6.44 -10.66
CA HIS A 107 -3.25 6.51 -9.36
C HIS A 107 -2.62 5.50 -8.40
N TYR A 108 -2.98 5.59 -7.13
CA TYR A 108 -2.67 4.57 -6.13
C TYR A 108 -3.82 3.56 -6.04
N THR A 109 -3.49 2.28 -5.95
CA THR A 109 -4.44 1.21 -5.60
C THR A 109 -4.03 0.61 -4.27
N MET A 110 -4.96 0.49 -3.34
CA MET A 110 -4.72 -0.12 -2.04
C MET A 110 -5.33 -1.52 -1.96
N TYR A 111 -4.56 -2.47 -1.44
CA TYR A 111 -4.95 -3.85 -1.20
C TYR A 111 -4.84 -4.20 0.27
N ALA A 112 -5.72 -5.08 0.75
CA ALA A 112 -5.66 -5.63 2.10
C ALA A 112 -6.13 -7.09 2.08
N ARG A 113 -5.87 -7.82 3.17
CA ARG A 113 -6.39 -9.18 3.35
C ARG A 113 -7.92 -9.14 3.41
N ARG A 114 -8.59 -10.11 2.80
CA ARG A 114 -10.07 -10.14 2.73
C ARG A 114 -10.71 -10.33 4.11
N ASP A 115 -10.32 -11.41 4.78
CA ASP A 115 -10.89 -11.83 6.06
C ASP A 115 -9.79 -11.77 7.11
N CYS A 116 -9.69 -10.63 7.80
CA CYS A 116 -8.62 -10.36 8.75
C CYS A 116 -9.21 -9.99 10.11
N GLU A 117 -8.93 -10.81 11.12
CA GLU A 117 -9.32 -10.58 12.53
C GLU A 117 -8.35 -9.67 13.29
N GLU A 118 -7.36 -9.11 12.59
CA GLU A 118 -6.41 -8.18 13.18
C GLU A 118 -7.08 -6.84 13.54
N PRO A 119 -6.40 -6.01 14.34
CA PRO A 119 -6.85 -4.66 14.62
C PRO A 119 -7.18 -3.81 13.39
N ILE A 120 -8.00 -2.79 13.62
CA ILE A 120 -8.39 -1.83 12.58
C ILE A 120 -7.16 -1.04 12.15
N ASN A 121 -6.88 -1.06 10.86
CA ASN A 121 -5.88 -0.20 10.24
C ASN A 121 -6.51 1.16 9.99
N LYS A 122 -6.24 2.12 10.87
CA LYS A 122 -6.82 3.47 10.80
C LYS A 122 -6.47 4.19 9.50
N ILE A 123 -5.23 4.06 9.03
CA ILE A 123 -4.77 4.71 7.80
C ILE A 123 -5.56 4.18 6.60
N ALA A 124 -5.63 2.85 6.46
CA ALA A 124 -6.36 2.23 5.36
C ALA A 124 -7.87 2.52 5.45
N SER A 125 -8.44 2.60 6.66
CA SER A 125 -9.85 2.90 6.85
C SER A 125 -10.22 4.35 6.52
N VAL A 126 -9.28 5.30 6.64
CA VAL A 126 -9.47 6.67 6.14
C VAL A 126 -9.52 6.67 4.62
N LEU A 127 -8.58 5.99 3.97
CA LEU A 127 -8.51 5.93 2.52
C LEU A 127 -9.66 5.16 1.86
N SER A 128 -10.30 4.25 2.59
CA SER A 128 -11.40 3.41 2.07
C SER A 128 -12.77 4.11 2.04
N GLY A 129 -12.83 5.41 2.37
CA GLY A 129 -14.09 6.13 2.53
C GLY A 129 -14.85 5.72 3.80
N GLY A 130 -14.13 5.38 4.87
CA GLY A 130 -14.72 5.01 6.16
C GLY A 130 -15.11 3.53 6.28
N LYS A 131 -14.85 2.70 5.26
CA LYS A 131 -15.00 1.24 5.37
C LYS A 131 -13.91 0.71 6.30
N VAL A 132 -14.29 -0.11 7.28
CA VAL A 132 -13.32 -0.68 8.23
C VAL A 132 -12.37 -1.63 7.50
N VAL A 133 -11.08 -1.32 7.51
CA VAL A 133 -10.00 -2.18 7.01
C VAL A 133 -9.22 -2.72 8.20
N ARG A 134 -8.97 -4.03 8.22
CA ARG A 134 -8.25 -4.71 9.31
C ARG A 134 -6.92 -5.26 8.84
N GLY A 135 -5.94 -5.27 9.75
CA GLY A 135 -4.60 -5.77 9.49
C GLY A 135 -3.78 -4.92 8.52
N PRO A 136 -2.67 -5.45 7.99
CA PRO A 136 -1.82 -4.71 7.07
C PRO A 136 -2.50 -4.45 5.72
N ALA A 137 -2.06 -3.39 5.08
CA ALA A 137 -2.48 -3.02 3.72
C ALA A 137 -1.26 -2.63 2.88
N VAL A 138 -1.40 -2.67 1.56
CA VAL A 138 -0.35 -2.33 0.60
C VAL A 138 -0.91 -1.32 -0.38
N ILE A 139 -0.21 -0.20 -0.55
CA ILE A 139 -0.48 0.80 -1.57
C ILE A 139 0.49 0.55 -2.73
N LEU A 140 -0.05 0.42 -3.94
CA LEU A 140 0.69 0.29 -5.18
C LEU A 140 0.43 1.49 -6.07
N LYS A 141 1.42 1.88 -6.87
CA LYS A 141 1.20 2.77 -8.01
C LYS A 141 0.66 1.96 -9.19
N ASP A 142 -0.41 2.45 -9.78
CA ASP A 142 -1.18 1.75 -10.81
C ASP A 142 -1.56 2.72 -11.93
N CYS A 143 -1.72 2.20 -13.13
CA CYS A 143 -2.06 2.99 -14.31
C CYS A 143 -2.78 2.14 -15.37
N PRO A 144 -3.44 2.79 -16.35
CA PRO A 144 -3.94 2.12 -17.55
C PRO A 144 -2.86 1.25 -18.21
N ALA A 145 -3.29 0.12 -18.80
CA ALA A 145 -2.43 -0.91 -19.40
C ALA A 145 -1.45 -0.33 -20.44
N ASP A 146 -1.91 0.63 -21.23
CA ASP A 146 -1.17 1.30 -22.30
C ASP A 146 -0.09 2.28 -21.80
N LEU A 147 -0.13 2.67 -20.53
CA LEU A 147 0.83 3.61 -19.94
C LEU A 147 1.94 2.93 -19.13
N TRP A 148 1.85 1.63 -18.85
CA TRP A 148 2.84 0.92 -18.03
C TRP A 148 4.27 0.98 -18.59
N ALA A 149 4.41 0.95 -19.92
CA ALA A 149 5.72 0.98 -20.57
C ALA A 149 6.41 2.35 -20.49
N SER A 150 5.65 3.43 -20.32
CA SER A 150 6.14 4.82 -20.35
C SER A 150 6.13 5.50 -18.98
N LEU A 151 5.41 4.94 -18.01
CA LEU A 151 5.28 5.51 -16.68
C LEU A 151 6.45 5.11 -15.77
N ASP A 152 6.95 6.08 -14.99
CA ASP A 152 7.76 5.76 -13.82
C ASP A 152 6.87 5.18 -12.71
N THR A 153 7.01 3.89 -12.44
CA THR A 153 6.30 3.13 -11.41
C THR A 153 6.87 3.34 -10.01
N THR A 154 7.98 4.08 -9.87
CA THR A 154 8.61 4.34 -8.58
C THR A 154 7.66 5.09 -7.65
N VAL A 155 7.58 4.61 -6.40
CA VAL A 155 6.83 5.22 -5.31
C VAL A 155 7.79 5.89 -4.35
N THR A 156 7.50 7.13 -3.99
CA THR A 156 8.23 7.84 -2.93
C THR A 156 7.37 7.89 -1.67
N MET A 157 7.98 7.52 -0.54
CA MET A 157 7.29 7.53 0.76
C MET A 157 6.72 8.92 1.08
N ASP A 158 7.48 9.99 0.78
CA ASP A 158 7.06 11.36 1.07
C ASP A 158 5.79 11.76 0.33
N ASN A 159 5.63 11.34 -0.93
CA ASN A 159 4.42 11.64 -1.71
C ASN A 159 3.23 10.85 -1.17
N VAL A 160 3.41 9.56 -0.86
CA VAL A 160 2.34 8.74 -0.27
C VAL A 160 1.88 9.31 1.07
N VAL A 161 2.81 9.64 1.97
CA VAL A 161 2.50 10.29 3.26
C VAL A 161 1.76 11.60 3.04
N ALA A 162 2.23 12.46 2.13
CA ALA A 162 1.59 13.74 1.86
C ALA A 162 0.17 13.57 1.29
N THR A 163 -0.04 12.59 0.41
CA THR A 163 -1.34 12.28 -0.20
C THR A 163 -2.32 11.73 0.82
N ILE A 164 -1.91 10.76 1.65
CA ILE A 164 -2.74 10.23 2.76
C ILE A 164 -3.12 11.37 3.71
N TRP A 165 -2.14 12.17 4.13
CA TRP A 165 -2.36 13.29 5.04
C TRP A 165 -3.33 14.31 4.47
N TRP A 166 -3.24 14.59 3.17
CA TRP A 166 -4.16 15.52 2.50
C TRP A 166 -5.60 15.00 2.52
N TYR A 167 -5.85 13.75 2.11
CA TYR A 167 -7.19 13.15 2.17
C TYR A 167 -7.77 13.17 3.58
N TRP A 168 -6.95 12.81 4.57
CA TRP A 168 -7.35 12.84 5.98
C TRP A 168 -7.74 14.26 6.43
N LYS A 169 -6.88 15.25 6.20
CA LYS A 169 -7.10 16.62 6.69
C LYS A 169 -8.15 17.39 5.91
N SER A 170 -8.31 17.12 4.62
CA SER A 170 -9.33 17.78 3.81
C SER A 170 -10.73 17.20 4.05
N GLY A 171 -10.83 15.98 4.59
CA GLY A 171 -12.10 15.26 4.72
C GLY A 171 -12.73 14.95 3.36
N LYS A 172 -11.93 14.93 2.29
CA LYS A 172 -12.43 14.64 0.94
C LYS A 172 -12.81 13.17 0.84
N ASP A 173 -13.95 12.91 0.21
CA ASP A 173 -14.35 11.56 -0.13
C ASP A 173 -13.44 11.01 -1.22
N VAL A 174 -12.70 9.96 -0.88
CA VAL A 174 -11.69 9.35 -1.74
C VAL A 174 -12.33 8.73 -2.99
N GLU A 175 -13.49 8.09 -2.83
CA GLU A 175 -14.19 7.41 -3.92
C GLU A 175 -14.77 8.43 -4.90
N HIS A 176 -15.35 9.51 -4.38
CA HIS A 176 -15.85 10.63 -5.17
C HIS A 176 -14.73 11.32 -5.97
N GLU A 177 -13.63 11.69 -5.31
CA GLU A 177 -12.48 12.33 -5.96
C GLU A 177 -11.88 11.43 -7.05
N PHE A 178 -11.76 10.13 -6.76
CA PHE A 178 -11.27 9.16 -7.74
C PHE A 178 -12.20 9.06 -8.95
N GLY A 179 -13.52 9.02 -8.73
CA GLY A 179 -14.51 9.00 -9.80
C GLY A 179 -14.46 10.23 -10.69
N GLU A 180 -14.43 11.43 -10.09
CA GLU A 180 -14.37 12.70 -10.81
C GLU A 180 -13.11 12.79 -11.68
N ARG A 181 -11.94 12.52 -11.09
CA ARG A 181 -10.66 12.62 -11.82
C ARG A 181 -10.52 11.55 -12.89
N THR A 182 -11.07 10.35 -12.66
CA THR A 182 -11.13 9.30 -13.69
C THR A 182 -11.99 9.74 -14.87
N MET A 183 -13.14 10.39 -14.60
CA MET A 183 -14.00 10.93 -15.65
C MET A 183 -13.30 12.02 -16.47
N ILE A 184 -12.64 12.98 -15.81
CA ILE A 184 -11.86 14.03 -16.47
C ILE A 184 -10.80 13.41 -17.39
N ARG A 185 -10.06 12.42 -16.90
CA ARG A 185 -9.04 11.70 -17.69
C ARG A 185 -9.64 11.05 -18.93
N VAL A 186 -10.73 10.32 -18.79
CA VAL A 186 -11.37 9.60 -19.92
C VAL A 186 -11.85 10.60 -20.98
N LEU A 187 -12.48 11.70 -20.56
CA LEU A 187 -12.96 12.74 -21.48
C LEU A 187 -11.80 13.49 -22.15
N GLY A 188 -10.73 13.79 -21.40
CA GLY A 188 -9.52 14.43 -21.94
C GLY A 188 -8.73 13.54 -22.89
N GLY A 189 -8.69 12.23 -22.64
CA GLY A 189 -8.03 11.24 -23.52
C GLY A 189 -8.75 11.09 -24.86
N GLN A 190 -10.09 11.10 -24.87
CA GLN A 190 -10.88 11.05 -26.10
C GLN A 190 -10.66 12.27 -27.01
N ALA A 191 -10.27 13.42 -26.45
CA ALA A 191 -9.98 14.62 -27.22
C ALA A 191 -8.61 14.59 -27.94
N LYS A 192 -7.65 13.76 -27.47
CA LYS A 192 -6.33 13.60 -28.10
C LYS A 192 -6.29 12.55 -29.22
N GLY A 193 -7.34 11.74 -29.35
CA GLY A 193 -7.48 10.67 -30.35
C GLY A 193 -8.32 11.05 -31.57
N ARG A 194 -8.60 12.34 -31.79
CA ARG A 194 -9.24 12.91 -32.99
C ARG A 194 -8.31 13.90 -33.66
#